data_AF-G8JN21-F1
#
_entry.id   AF-G8JN21-F1
#
_cell.length_a   1.000
_cell.length_b   1.000
_cell.length_c   1.000
_cell.angle_alpha   90.00
_cell.angle_beta   90.00
_cell.angle_gamma   90.00
#
_symmetry.space_group_name_H-M   'P 1'
#
loop_
_entity.id
_entity.type
_entity.pdbx_description
1 polymer ?
#
loop_
_entity_poly.entity_id
_entity_poly.type
_entity_poly.pdbx_seq_one_letter_code
_entity_poly.pdbx_strand_id
1 'polypeptide(L)'
;MDIDDISSRLRRLKSKRVDISIKNRKEIVSEEVLQVGRSKPEVYSINDEGAAVNEVQSTSNTERRKLLNYSLIDYEKWDEKEKQANFDGTYSGDIAYSTYKNEIKQLRKGGLTKGKITKGRISESGKVAIEDEKELVNKLAQTLEKTSRERFLREKKRLDGHKANTSELGNFVNEKNRHFNEKLSRQFKELGP
;
A
#
# COMPACT_ATOMS: atom_id res chain seq x y z
N MET A 1 -13.64 -41.47 13.67
CA MET A 1 -12.54 -40.60 14.13
C MET A 1 -13.04 -39.91 15.37
N ASP A 2 -12.32 -40.06 16.48
CA ASP A 2 -12.76 -39.51 17.74
C ASP A 2 -12.57 -37.99 17.78
N ILE A 3 -13.42 -37.28 18.52
CA ILE A 3 -13.35 -35.80 18.61
C ILE A 3 -12.01 -35.37 19.22
N ASP A 4 -11.47 -36.19 20.12
CA ASP A 4 -10.19 -35.97 20.77
C ASP A 4 -9.00 -36.14 19.81
N ASP A 5 -9.09 -37.05 18.84
CA ASP A 5 -8.08 -37.21 17.77
C ASP A 5 -8.02 -35.98 16.86
N ILE A 6 -9.18 -35.39 16.55
CA ILE A 6 -9.26 -34.18 15.74
C ILE A 6 -8.64 -32.99 16.49
N SER A 7 -8.94 -32.86 17.79
CA SER A 7 -8.43 -31.77 18.62
C SER A 7 -6.89 -31.84 18.79
N SER A 8 -6.35 -33.05 18.99
CA SER A 8 -4.91 -33.27 19.13
C SER A 8 -4.17 -33.02 17.81
N ARG A 9 -4.75 -33.44 16.68
CA ARG A 9 -4.22 -33.15 15.34
C ARG A 9 -4.21 -31.65 15.05
N LEU A 10 -5.28 -30.93 15.43
CA LEU A 10 -5.35 -29.48 15.27
C LEU A 10 -4.28 -28.77 16.11
N ARG A 11 -4.07 -29.19 17.37
CA ARG A 11 -3.00 -28.64 18.22
C ARG A 11 -1.63 -28.89 17.62
N ARG A 12 -1.38 -30.10 17.11
CA ARG A 12 -0.11 -30.45 16.44
C ARG A 12 0.12 -29.60 15.19
N LEU A 13 -0.91 -29.37 14.38
CA LEU A 13 -0.82 -28.52 13.19
C LEU A 13 -0.57 -27.05 13.56
N LYS A 14 -1.22 -26.54 14.61
CA LYS A 14 -0.96 -25.19 15.13
C LYS A 14 0.49 -25.03 15.61
N SER A 15 1.00 -26.01 16.36
CA SER A 15 2.41 -26.02 16.79
C SER A 15 3.34 -26.00 15.58
N LYS A 16 3.13 -26.92 14.62
CA LYS A 16 3.93 -26.99 13.39
C LYS A 16 3.90 -25.68 12.60
N ARG A 17 2.76 -25.00 12.51
CA ARG A 17 2.64 -23.70 11.86
C ARG A 17 3.55 -22.66 12.52
N VAL A 18 3.55 -22.61 13.85
CA VAL A 18 4.41 -21.70 14.62
C VAL A 18 5.88 -22.07 14.43
N ASP A 19 6.23 -23.35 14.50
CA ASP A 19 7.60 -23.83 14.31
C ASP A 19 8.14 -23.49 12.92
N ILE A 20 7.31 -23.67 11.87
CA ILE A 20 7.66 -23.29 10.50
C ILE A 20 7.85 -21.78 10.39
N SER A 21 6.95 -20.98 10.96
CA SER A 21 7.07 -19.52 10.96
C SER A 21 8.38 -19.05 11.62
N ILE A 22 8.76 -19.67 12.75
CA ILE A 22 10.03 -19.38 13.42
C ILE A 22 11.22 -19.79 12.56
N LYS A 23 11.17 -20.95 11.89
CA LYS A 23 12.23 -21.41 10.97
C LYS A 23 12.40 -20.46 9.80
N ASN A 24 11.31 -20.10 9.13
CA ASN A 24 11.33 -19.15 8.01
C ASN A 24 11.94 -17.81 8.44
N ARG A 25 11.57 -17.28 9.61
CA ARG A 25 12.16 -16.03 10.13
C ARG A 25 13.66 -16.15 10.40
N LYS A 26 14.13 -17.29 10.90
CA LYS A 26 15.57 -17.54 11.10
C LYS A 26 16.31 -17.63 9.77
N GLU A 27 15.71 -18.28 8.78
CA GLU A 27 16.27 -18.40 7.43
C GLU A 27 16.41 -17.02 6.77
N ILE A 28 15.39 -16.15 6.86
CA ILE A 28 15.46 -14.76 6.37
C ILE A 28 16.64 -14.01 7.00
N VAL A 29 16.75 -14.04 8.33
CA VAL A 29 17.84 -13.35 9.05
C VAL A 29 19.21 -13.92 8.65
N SER A 30 19.31 -15.25 8.49
CA SER A 30 20.56 -15.87 8.03
C SER A 30 20.92 -15.47 6.59
N GLU A 31 19.92 -15.31 5.73
CA GLU A 31 20.10 -14.88 4.36
C GLU A 31 20.54 -13.41 4.28
N GLU A 32 19.95 -12.53 5.09
CA GLU A 32 20.38 -11.13 5.22
C GLU A 32 21.85 -11.03 5.65
N VAL A 33 22.26 -11.80 6.65
CA VAL A 33 23.67 -11.84 7.12
C VAL A 33 24.61 -12.32 6.00
N LEU A 34 24.20 -13.32 5.22
CA LEU A 34 24.99 -13.82 4.09
C LEU A 34 25.05 -12.81 2.94
N GLN A 35 23.97 -12.08 2.65
CA GLN A 35 23.96 -11.02 1.63
C GLN A 35 24.85 -9.84 2.04
N VAL A 36 24.78 -9.40 3.30
CA VAL A 36 25.66 -8.34 3.83
C VAL A 36 27.13 -8.79 3.80
N GLY A 37 27.41 -10.06 4.10
CA GLY A 37 28.75 -10.64 4.00
C GLY A 37 29.32 -10.73 2.58
N ARG A 38 28.46 -10.88 1.57
CA ARG A 38 28.82 -10.91 0.14
C ARG A 38 28.90 -9.51 -0.48
N SER A 39 28.28 -8.51 0.13
CA SER A 39 28.25 -7.12 -0.33
C SER A 39 29.40 -6.28 0.22
N LYS A 40 30.63 -6.81 0.24
CA LYS A 40 31.81 -5.93 0.32
C LYS A 40 31.95 -5.23 -1.03
N PRO A 41 32.12 -3.90 -1.10
CA PRO A 41 32.35 -3.23 -2.36
C PRO A 41 33.64 -3.77 -2.98
N GLU A 42 33.56 -4.19 -4.25
CA GLU A 42 34.71 -4.51 -5.07
C GLU A 42 35.56 -3.23 -5.17
N VAL A 43 36.62 -3.18 -4.37
CA VAL A 43 37.60 -2.10 -4.43
C VAL A 43 38.34 -2.28 -5.74
N TYR A 44 38.14 -1.36 -6.68
CA TYR A 44 38.87 -1.27 -7.95
C TYR A 44 40.36 -1.53 -7.71
N SER A 45 40.84 -2.72 -8.05
CA SER A 45 42.24 -2.93 -8.33
C SER A 45 42.47 -2.37 -9.73
N ILE A 46 42.97 -1.14 -9.81
CA ILE A 46 43.57 -0.58 -11.03
C ILE A 46 44.76 -1.46 -11.37
N ASN A 47 44.52 -2.51 -12.15
CA ASN A 47 45.48 -3.07 -13.07
C ASN A 47 44.88 -2.86 -14.45
N ASP A 48 45.45 -1.85 -15.11
CA ASP A 48 45.17 -1.43 -16.46
C ASP A 48 45.54 -2.53 -17.47
N GLU A 49 44.95 -2.45 -18.66
CA GLU A 49 45.19 -3.21 -19.89
C GLU A 49 44.24 -4.38 -20.24
N GLY A 50 43.15 -3.98 -20.94
CA GLY A 50 42.69 -4.68 -22.15
C GLY A 50 41.61 -5.75 -22.00
N ALA A 51 40.32 -5.36 -22.06
CA ALA A 51 39.24 -6.14 -22.70
C ALA A 51 37.87 -5.44 -22.61
N ALA A 52 37.71 -4.28 -23.27
CA ALA A 52 36.40 -3.69 -23.48
C ALA A 52 35.65 -4.37 -24.65
N VAL A 53 35.09 -5.58 -24.46
CA VAL A 53 34.13 -6.18 -25.44
C VAL A 53 33.01 -7.06 -24.83
N ASN A 54 32.96 -7.37 -23.53
CA ASN A 54 32.01 -8.39 -23.00
C ASN A 54 30.93 -7.91 -22.00
N GLU A 55 30.57 -6.63 -21.96
CA GLU A 55 29.59 -6.14 -20.97
C GLU A 55 28.11 -6.36 -21.32
N VAL A 56 27.76 -6.62 -22.59
CA VAL A 56 26.34 -6.64 -23.01
C VAL A 56 25.63 -7.99 -22.78
N GLN A 57 26.36 -9.10 -22.64
CA GLN A 57 25.75 -10.43 -22.41
C GLN A 57 25.49 -10.76 -20.93
N SER A 58 26.10 -10.03 -20.00
CA SER A 58 26.08 -10.36 -18.56
C SER A 58 24.78 -9.94 -17.85
N THR A 59 24.04 -8.96 -18.38
CA THR A 59 22.78 -8.47 -17.79
C THR A 59 21.61 -9.43 -18.06
N SER A 60 21.49 -9.97 -19.28
CA SER A 60 20.43 -10.93 -19.63
C SER A 60 20.54 -12.26 -18.86
N ASN A 61 21.77 -12.71 -18.60
CA ASN A 61 22.02 -13.94 -17.84
C ASN A 61 21.83 -13.75 -16.34
N THR A 62 22.08 -12.55 -15.80
CA THR A 62 21.80 -12.24 -14.40
C THR A 62 20.31 -12.09 -14.13
N GLU A 63 19.54 -11.51 -15.05
CA GLU A 63 18.07 -11.49 -14.95
C GLU A 63 17.45 -12.89 -15.07
N ARG A 64 17.89 -13.72 -16.02
CA ARG A 64 17.49 -15.14 -16.10
C ARG A 64 17.88 -15.93 -14.85
N ARG A 65 19.06 -15.69 -14.27
CA ARG A 65 19.50 -16.35 -13.02
C ARG A 65 18.74 -15.86 -11.78
N LYS A 66 18.28 -14.60 -11.75
CA LYS A 66 17.38 -14.06 -10.73
C LYS A 66 15.98 -14.65 -10.84
N LEU A 67 15.46 -14.84 -12.06
CA LEU A 67 14.17 -15.50 -12.32
C LEU A 67 14.17 -16.98 -11.89
N LEU A 68 15.32 -17.65 -11.88
CA LEU A 68 15.43 -19.05 -11.47
C LEU A 68 15.75 -19.25 -9.98
N ASN A 69 16.18 -18.19 -9.27
CA ASN A 69 16.54 -18.24 -7.86
C ASN A 69 15.83 -17.12 -7.09
N TYR A 70 14.56 -17.33 -6.75
CA TYR A 70 13.84 -16.43 -5.85
C TYR A 70 14.32 -16.65 -4.41
N SER A 71 14.84 -15.59 -3.78
CA SER A 71 15.10 -15.54 -2.35
C SER A 71 13.79 -15.56 -1.56
N LEU A 72 13.83 -16.04 -0.30
CA LEU A 72 12.67 -15.96 0.59
C LEU A 72 12.25 -14.50 0.84
N ILE A 73 13.21 -13.58 0.78
CA ILE A 73 13.00 -12.13 0.88
C ILE A 73 12.25 -11.60 -0.35
N ASP A 74 12.58 -12.12 -1.55
CA ASP A 74 11.90 -11.72 -2.78
C ASP A 74 10.46 -12.23 -2.83
N TYR A 75 10.22 -13.42 -2.25
CA TYR A 75 8.87 -13.95 -2.05
C TYR A 75 8.05 -13.09 -1.08
N GLU A 76 8.60 -12.67 0.07
CA GLU A 76 7.88 -11.76 0.99
C GLU A 76 7.51 -10.44 0.31
N LYS A 77 8.45 -9.85 -0.43
CA LYS A 77 8.19 -8.63 -1.21
C LYS A 77 7.12 -8.85 -2.28
N TRP A 78 7.08 -10.02 -2.90
CA TRP A 78 6.07 -10.37 -3.89
C TRP A 78 4.68 -10.57 -3.26
N ASP A 79 4.59 -11.29 -2.14
CA ASP A 79 3.35 -11.50 -1.36
C ASP A 79 2.80 -10.16 -0.81
N GLU A 80 3.67 -9.26 -0.35
CA GLU A 80 3.27 -7.90 0.04
C GLU A 80 2.72 -7.10 -1.14
N LYS A 81 3.35 -7.21 -2.32
CA LYS A 81 2.86 -6.58 -3.55
C LYS A 81 1.54 -7.17 -4.01
N GLU A 82 1.34 -8.48 -3.92
CA GLU A 82 0.08 -9.13 -4.30
C GLU A 82 -1.07 -8.70 -3.36
N LYS A 83 -0.81 -8.61 -2.05
CA LYS A 83 -1.76 -8.05 -1.09
C LYS A 83 -2.11 -6.59 -1.35
N GLN A 84 -1.21 -5.81 -1.95
CA GLN A 84 -1.48 -4.43 -2.38
C GLN A 84 -2.12 -4.35 -3.77
N ALA A 85 -1.80 -5.28 -4.68
CA ALA A 85 -2.28 -5.31 -6.06
C ALA A 85 -3.73 -5.80 -6.19
N ASN A 86 -4.20 -6.64 -5.26
CA ASN A 86 -5.62 -7.02 -5.15
C ASN A 86 -6.57 -5.86 -4.78
N PHE A 87 -6.09 -4.61 -4.82
CA PHE A 87 -6.86 -3.39 -4.66
C PHE A 87 -7.29 -2.78 -6.01
N ASP A 88 -7.05 -3.46 -7.13
CA ASP A 88 -7.47 -2.97 -8.44
C ASP A 88 -8.92 -3.40 -8.73
N GLY A 89 -9.83 -2.42 -8.70
CA GLY A 89 -11.27 -2.64 -8.90
C GLY A 89 -12.11 -2.87 -7.64
N THR A 90 -11.76 -2.25 -6.51
CA THR A 90 -12.53 -2.38 -5.26
C THR A 90 -14.02 -2.05 -5.44
N TYR A 91 -14.87 -2.98 -5.05
CA TYR A 91 -16.32 -2.79 -4.95
C TYR A 91 -16.64 -1.57 -4.06
N SER A 92 -17.64 -0.76 -4.43
CA SER A 92 -17.95 0.49 -3.70
C SER A 92 -18.21 0.26 -2.21
N GLY A 93 -18.72 -0.92 -1.83
CA GLY A 93 -18.90 -1.32 -0.43
C GLY A 93 -17.58 -1.44 0.35
N ASP A 94 -16.53 -1.97 -0.27
CA ASP A 94 -15.21 -2.15 0.37
C ASP A 94 -14.49 -0.80 0.54
N ILE A 95 -14.69 0.12 -0.40
CA ILE A 95 -14.20 1.51 -0.29
C ILE A 95 -14.89 2.22 0.88
N ALA A 96 -16.21 2.07 1.03
CA ALA A 96 -16.94 2.67 2.14
C ALA A 96 -16.47 2.10 3.49
N TYR A 97 -16.32 0.78 3.58
CA TYR A 97 -15.85 0.12 4.79
C TYR A 97 -14.43 0.52 5.18
N SER A 98 -13.50 0.54 4.23
CA SER A 98 -12.11 0.96 4.46
C SER A 98 -12.01 2.43 4.86
N THR A 99 -12.78 3.31 4.23
CA THR A 99 -12.87 4.73 4.59
C THR A 99 -13.38 4.89 6.02
N TYR A 100 -14.48 4.21 6.37
CA TYR A 100 -15.03 4.21 7.73
C TYR A 100 -14.02 3.74 8.78
N LYS A 101 -13.32 2.63 8.52
CA LYS A 101 -12.29 2.09 9.41
C LYS A 101 -11.13 3.07 9.60
N ASN A 102 -10.74 3.78 8.55
CA ASN A 102 -9.70 4.80 8.62
C ASN A 102 -10.15 6.01 9.44
N GLU A 103 -11.38 6.49 9.27
CA GLU A 103 -11.93 7.57 10.08
C GLU A 103 -12.00 7.18 11.57
N ILE A 104 -12.44 5.98 11.92
CA ILE A 104 -12.41 5.51 13.32
C ILE A 104 -10.99 5.53 13.89
N LYS A 105 -9.98 5.10 13.11
CA LYS A 105 -8.59 5.13 13.55
C LYS A 105 -8.12 6.56 13.81
N GLN A 106 -8.50 7.52 12.97
CA GLN A 106 -8.18 8.93 13.16
C GLN A 106 -8.84 9.50 14.41
N LEU A 107 -10.13 9.19 14.62
CA LEU A 107 -10.87 9.55 15.83
C LEU A 107 -10.21 8.99 17.11
N ARG A 108 -9.74 7.74 17.08
CA ARG A 108 -8.99 7.15 18.21
C ARG A 108 -7.67 7.85 18.48
N LYS A 109 -6.92 8.23 17.44
CA LYS A 109 -5.66 8.99 17.57
C LYS A 109 -5.89 10.39 18.14
N GLY A 110 -7.04 11.00 17.85
CA GLY A 110 -7.45 12.30 18.37
C GLY A 110 -7.83 12.33 19.86
N GLY A 111 -7.73 11.21 20.57
CA GLY A 111 -8.07 11.12 21.99
C GLY A 111 -9.58 11.15 22.20
N LEU A 112 -10.27 10.07 21.83
CA LEU A 112 -11.70 9.93 22.12
C LEU A 112 -11.89 9.81 23.64
N THR A 113 -12.36 10.88 24.27
CA THR A 113 -12.88 10.80 25.63
C THR A 113 -14.16 9.97 25.59
N LYS A 114 -14.38 9.12 26.60
CA LYS A 114 -15.64 8.37 26.72
C LYS A 114 -16.77 9.38 26.92
N GLY A 115 -17.50 9.68 25.84
CA GLY A 115 -18.67 10.55 25.89
C GLY A 115 -19.75 9.96 26.78
N LYS A 116 -20.52 10.84 27.45
CA LYS A 116 -21.76 10.43 28.11
C LYS A 116 -22.78 10.10 27.03
N ILE A 117 -23.51 9.00 27.18
CA ILE A 117 -24.59 8.64 26.27
C ILE A 117 -25.69 9.69 26.41
N THR A 118 -25.87 10.52 25.39
CA THR A 118 -26.97 11.48 25.31
C THR A 118 -28.26 10.72 24.99
N LYS A 119 -29.29 10.89 25.81
CA LYS A 119 -30.61 10.29 25.58
C LYS A 119 -31.44 11.27 24.76
N GLY A 120 -31.86 10.84 23.56
CA GLY A 120 -32.78 11.63 22.74
C GLY A 120 -34.18 11.70 23.37
N ARG A 121 -34.84 12.86 23.25
CA ARG A 121 -36.25 13.03 23.63
C ARG A 121 -37.09 13.13 22.36
N ILE A 122 -38.23 12.45 22.35
CA ILE A 122 -39.23 12.61 21.28
C ILE A 122 -40.08 13.83 21.63
N SER A 123 -40.07 14.82 20.75
CA SER A 123 -40.94 16.00 20.81
C SER A 123 -42.39 15.59 20.54
N GLU A 124 -43.35 16.35 21.06
CA GLU A 124 -44.79 16.21 20.74
C GLU A 124 -45.06 16.27 19.23
N SER A 125 -44.17 16.89 18.46
CA SER A 125 -44.20 16.93 16.98
C SER A 125 -43.72 15.64 16.29
N GLY A 126 -43.33 14.61 17.05
CA GLY A 126 -42.74 13.37 16.54
C GLY A 126 -41.26 13.46 16.16
N LYS A 127 -40.62 14.62 16.33
CA LYS A 127 -39.19 14.81 16.05
C LYS A 127 -38.33 14.32 17.21
N VAL A 128 -37.22 13.65 16.89
CA VAL A 128 -36.20 13.27 17.90
C VAL A 128 -35.25 14.46 18.10
N ALA A 129 -35.25 15.04 19.29
CA ALA A 129 -34.29 16.04 19.70
C ALA A 129 -33.15 15.36 20.47
N ILE A 130 -31.92 15.53 19.98
CA ILE A 130 -30.70 15.03 20.62
C ILE A 130 -29.87 16.25 21.00
N GLU A 131 -29.61 16.42 22.29
CA GLU A 131 -28.74 17.47 22.81
C GLU A 131 -27.33 16.91 22.97
N ASP A 132 -26.48 17.19 21.98
CA ASP A 132 -25.07 16.79 22.00
C ASP A 132 -24.16 17.93 22.48
N GLU A 133 -22.95 17.55 22.89
CA GLU A 133 -21.93 18.49 23.32
C GLU A 133 -21.43 19.34 22.14
N LYS A 134 -21.65 20.66 22.22
CA LYS A 134 -21.30 21.60 21.15
C LYS A 134 -19.83 21.56 20.76
N GLU A 135 -18.93 21.29 21.71
CA GLU A 135 -17.50 21.19 21.44
C GLU A 135 -17.15 20.03 20.52
N LEU A 136 -17.80 18.88 20.68
CA LEU A 136 -17.58 17.70 19.83
C LEU A 136 -18.12 17.93 18.42
N VAL A 137 -19.27 18.59 18.30
CA VAL A 137 -19.84 18.99 17.00
C VAL A 137 -18.91 19.96 16.27
N ASN A 138 -18.35 20.94 16.98
CA ASN A 138 -17.39 21.88 16.39
C ASN A 138 -16.09 21.19 15.97
N LYS A 139 -15.56 20.27 16.78
CA LYS A 139 -14.39 19.45 16.41
C LYS A 139 -14.65 18.60 15.16
N LEU A 140 -15.85 18.04 15.03
CA LEU A 140 -16.25 17.30 13.84
C LEU A 140 -16.25 18.21 12.60
N ALA A 141 -16.87 19.38 12.69
CA ALA A 141 -16.89 20.36 11.60
C ALA A 141 -15.47 20.76 11.16
N GLN A 142 -14.59 21.08 12.11
CA GLN A 142 -13.19 21.40 11.83
C GLN A 142 -12.44 20.25 11.16
N THR A 143 -12.72 19.00 11.55
CA THR A 143 -12.11 17.80 10.94
C THR A 143 -12.56 17.64 9.49
N LEU A 144 -13.85 17.88 9.20
CA LEU A 144 -14.40 17.84 7.84
C LEU A 144 -13.81 18.94 6.96
N GLU A 145 -13.67 20.16 7.46
CA GLU A 145 -13.01 21.26 6.73
C GLU A 145 -11.53 20.97 6.46
N LYS A 146 -10.82 20.42 7.44
CA LYS A 146 -9.41 20.05 7.26
C LYS A 146 -9.26 18.96 6.19
N THR A 147 -10.05 17.89 6.26
CA THR A 147 -9.98 16.80 5.30
C THR A 147 -10.39 17.24 3.88
N SER A 148 -11.39 18.10 3.74
CA SER A 148 -11.78 18.65 2.43
C SER A 148 -10.68 19.54 1.84
N ARG A 149 -10.05 20.39 2.66
CA ARG A 149 -8.92 21.23 2.24
C ARG A 149 -7.70 20.40 1.86
N GLU A 150 -7.38 19.35 2.61
CA GLU A 150 -6.29 18.44 2.30
C GLU A 150 -6.53 17.71 0.96
N ARG A 151 -7.74 17.21 0.72
CA ARG A 151 -8.12 16.58 -0.56
C ARG A 151 -7.97 17.55 -1.72
N PHE A 152 -8.47 18.78 -1.55
CA PHE A 152 -8.33 19.83 -2.55
C PHE A 152 -6.87 20.16 -2.87
N LEU A 153 -6.02 20.33 -1.85
CA LEU A 153 -4.59 20.63 -2.05
C LEU A 153 -3.85 19.48 -2.74
N ARG A 154 -4.20 18.22 -2.43
CA ARG A 154 -3.63 17.04 -3.11
C ARG A 154 -4.02 17.02 -4.59
N GLU A 155 -5.29 17.23 -4.90
CA GLU A 155 -5.75 17.31 -6.29
C GLU A 155 -5.12 18.47 -7.04
N LYS A 156 -5.03 19.65 -6.41
CA LYS A 156 -4.35 20.81 -7.01
C LYS A 156 -2.89 20.49 -7.33
N LYS A 157 -2.14 19.93 -6.37
CA LYS A 157 -0.74 19.51 -6.60
C LYS A 157 -0.62 18.47 -7.71
N ARG A 158 -1.56 17.53 -7.80
CA ARG A 158 -1.59 16.52 -8.87
C ARG A 158 -1.79 17.17 -10.23
N LEU A 159 -2.75 18.09 -10.35
CA LEU A 159 -3.00 18.84 -11.59
C LEU A 159 -1.81 19.72 -12.00
N ASP A 160 -1.22 20.43 -11.04
CA ASP A 160 -0.05 21.30 -11.28
C ASP A 160 1.20 20.47 -11.64
N GLY A 161 1.42 19.33 -10.98
CA GLY A 161 2.51 18.41 -11.30
C GLY A 161 2.37 17.77 -12.68
N HIS A 162 1.14 17.41 -13.07
CA HIS A 162 0.89 16.99 -14.45
C HIS A 162 1.16 18.12 -15.43
N LYS A 163 0.81 19.39 -15.13
CA LYS A 163 1.10 20.54 -16.01
C LYS A 163 2.58 20.70 -16.29
N ALA A 164 3.43 20.52 -15.30
CA ALA A 164 4.87 20.58 -15.46
C ALA A 164 5.43 19.42 -16.31
N ASN A 165 4.93 18.19 -16.11
CA ASN A 165 5.53 16.98 -16.73
C ASN A 165 5.02 16.69 -18.15
N THR A 166 3.90 17.27 -18.59
CA THR A 166 3.34 17.02 -19.94
C THR A 166 3.93 17.88 -21.05
N SER A 167 4.92 18.72 -20.77
CA SER A 167 5.58 19.51 -21.83
C SER A 167 6.21 18.63 -22.92
N GLU A 168 6.42 17.33 -22.66
CA GLU A 168 7.07 16.39 -23.56
C GLU A 168 6.11 15.61 -24.49
N LEU A 169 4.79 15.56 -24.23
CA LEU A 169 3.87 14.61 -24.92
C LEU A 169 2.97 15.21 -26.03
N GLY A 170 3.29 16.39 -26.55
CA GLY A 170 2.72 16.91 -27.79
C GLY A 170 1.89 18.18 -27.66
N ASN A 171 1.71 18.87 -28.79
CA ASN A 171 1.00 20.15 -28.88
C ASN A 171 -0.50 19.95 -28.62
N PHE A 172 -0.95 20.15 -27.38
CA PHE A 172 -2.37 20.14 -27.04
C PHE A 172 -3.00 21.50 -27.35
N VAL A 173 -4.12 21.50 -28.09
CA VAL A 173 -4.85 22.74 -28.44
C VAL A 173 -5.61 23.31 -27.24
N ASN A 174 -6.07 22.45 -26.33
CA ASN A 174 -6.76 22.87 -25.09
C ASN A 174 -6.52 21.87 -23.94
N GLU A 175 -6.87 22.29 -22.72
CA GLU A 175 -6.65 21.50 -21.49
C GLU A 175 -7.50 20.22 -21.44
N LYS A 176 -8.69 20.22 -22.06
CA LYS A 176 -9.55 19.02 -22.16
C LYS A 176 -8.95 17.95 -23.07
N ASN A 177 -8.40 18.36 -24.22
CA ASN A 177 -7.73 17.51 -25.19
C ASN A 177 -6.46 16.92 -24.57
N ARG A 178 -5.77 17.71 -23.76
CA ARG A 178 -4.65 17.21 -22.95
C ARG A 178 -5.07 16.10 -21.99
N HIS A 179 -6.12 16.30 -21.18
CA HIS A 179 -6.61 15.23 -20.29
C HIS A 179 -7.10 14.00 -21.04
N PHE A 180 -7.66 14.18 -22.23
CA PHE A 180 -8.05 13.08 -23.11
C PHE A 180 -6.83 12.28 -23.60
N ASN A 181 -5.78 12.96 -24.07
CA ASN A 181 -4.55 12.30 -24.51
C ASN A 181 -3.80 11.62 -23.36
N GLU A 182 -3.81 12.21 -22.15
CA GLU A 182 -3.33 11.56 -20.93
C GLU A 182 -4.13 10.30 -20.58
N LYS A 183 -5.44 10.30 -20.82
CA LYS A 183 -6.28 9.11 -20.61
C LYS A 183 -5.96 8.03 -21.63
N LEU A 184 -5.79 8.40 -22.90
CA LEU A 184 -5.39 7.47 -23.96
C LEU A 184 -4.03 6.84 -23.68
N SER A 185 -3.02 7.63 -23.30
CA SER A 185 -1.69 7.11 -23.02
C SER A 185 -1.66 6.10 -21.87
N ARG A 186 -2.50 6.27 -20.84
CA ARG A 186 -2.66 5.27 -19.77
C ARG A 186 -3.22 3.96 -20.31
N GLN A 187 -4.28 4.03 -21.11
CA GLN A 187 -4.92 2.84 -21.69
C GLN A 187 -3.98 2.11 -22.66
N PHE A 188 -3.27 2.83 -23.53
CA PHE A 188 -2.30 2.21 -24.43
C PHE A 188 -1.09 1.62 -23.70
N LYS A 189 -0.70 2.16 -22.54
CA LYS A 189 0.34 1.58 -21.69
C LYS A 189 -0.14 0.33 -20.96
N GLU A 190 -1.41 0.25 -20.60
CA GLU A 190 -2.04 -0.94 -20.03
C GLU A 190 -2.31 -2.05 -21.06
N LEU A 191 -2.47 -1.68 -22.35
CA LEU A 191 -2.74 -2.59 -23.47
C LEU A 191 -1.51 -2.92 -24.35
N GLY A 192 -0.33 -2.40 -24.02
CA GLY A 192 0.92 -2.74 -24.71
C GLY A 192 1.42 -4.15 -24.34
N PRO A 193 2.20 -4.82 -25.21
CA PRO A 193 2.72 -6.17 -24.96
C PRO A 193 3.60 -6.26 -23.70
#